data_AF-A0A7Y2G0V6-F1
#
_entry.id   AF-A0A7Y2G0V6-F1
#
_cell.length_a   1.000
_cell.length_b   1.000
_cell.length_c   1.000
_cell.angle_alpha   90.00
_cell.angle_beta   90.00
_cell.angle_gamma   90.00
#
_symmetry.space_group_name_H-M   'P 1'
#
loop_
_entity.id
_entity.type
_entity.pdbx_description
1 polymer ?
#
loop_
_entity_poly.entity_id
_entity_poly.type
_entity_poly.pdbx_seq_one_letter_code
_entity_poly.pdbx_strand_id
1 'polypeptide(L)'
;LSPLFDLNQVSVEHRYFGTSVPDSQFDFLNIWQAAQDHHVILQALKSVYPGNWISSGASKGGNAAVFHRRFFPEDVVGTVAYVTPILLQEEDSRYLTYYENQGTADCREKIRNYQRNVLEKIDSVTLYFDDYIAQVNQDYGTSITFEILDYKGFVYHSIREDYPFEFWSSETASCNSIPDIDASAVQLFEHYVEVMDIFLFFSDWGVNFWTPYAYQAKTELGNYAFDLSHLSDLEMNIPQLVEFPGISNFDSSVMQDILSWFESEATEVILIYGAEDPWSIASIPNPAKESVIWIMNPNTKHSTRIEDLLAYDKDKVMDRINSWIE
;
A
#
# COMPACT_ATOMS: atom_id res chain seq x y z
N LEU A 1 -10.42 -2.45 -16.02
CA LEU A 1 -10.01 -2.72 -17.42
C LEU A 1 -10.96 -3.68 -18.13
N SER A 2 -11.06 -4.93 -17.70
CA SER A 2 -11.81 -5.97 -18.43
C SER A 2 -13.26 -5.58 -18.81
N PRO A 3 -14.07 -4.98 -17.91
CA PRO A 3 -15.42 -4.54 -18.27
C PRO A 3 -15.46 -3.35 -19.24
N LEU A 4 -14.41 -2.51 -19.29
CA LEU A 4 -14.35 -1.34 -20.16
C LEU A 4 -14.07 -1.70 -21.62
N PHE A 5 -13.43 -2.85 -21.87
CA PHE A 5 -12.94 -3.26 -23.18
C PHE A 5 -13.36 -4.69 -23.58
N ASP A 6 -14.27 -5.31 -22.83
CA ASP A 6 -14.75 -6.69 -23.06
C ASP A 6 -13.60 -7.73 -23.16
N LEU A 7 -12.65 -7.66 -22.22
CA LEU A 7 -11.48 -8.54 -22.19
C LEU A 7 -11.67 -9.73 -21.25
N ASN A 8 -10.97 -10.83 -21.55
CA ASN A 8 -10.74 -11.89 -20.57
C ASN A 8 -9.88 -11.37 -19.42
N GLN A 9 -10.11 -11.87 -18.21
CA GLN A 9 -9.33 -11.53 -17.03
C GLN A 9 -8.67 -12.76 -16.42
N VAL A 10 -7.38 -12.65 -16.16
CA VAL A 10 -6.62 -13.61 -15.34
C VAL A 10 -6.03 -12.86 -14.17
N SER A 11 -6.32 -13.33 -12.96
CA SER A 11 -5.71 -12.84 -11.72
C SER A 11 -4.70 -13.86 -11.25
N VAL A 12 -3.45 -13.42 -11.05
CA VAL A 12 -2.35 -14.26 -10.60
C VAL A 12 -2.08 -13.98 -9.13
N GLU A 13 -2.17 -15.00 -8.29
CA GLU A 13 -1.81 -14.90 -6.89
C GLU A 13 -0.29 -14.75 -6.76
N HIS A 14 0.16 -13.78 -5.98
CA HIS A 14 1.59 -13.51 -5.79
C HIS A 14 2.23 -14.61 -4.92
N ARG A 15 3.45 -15.04 -5.25
CA ARG A 15 4.22 -15.96 -4.40
C ARG A 15 4.24 -15.51 -2.93
N TYR A 16 4.16 -16.48 -2.02
CA TYR A 16 4.04 -16.32 -0.57
C TYR A 16 2.72 -15.73 -0.06
N PHE A 17 1.75 -15.42 -0.93
CA PHE A 17 0.40 -15.02 -0.52
C PHE A 17 -0.61 -16.13 -0.77
N GLY A 18 -1.66 -16.14 0.05
CA GLY A 18 -2.77 -17.09 -0.04
C GLY A 18 -2.31 -18.54 -0.09
N THR A 19 -2.56 -19.20 -1.21
CA THR A 19 -2.19 -20.61 -1.41
C THR A 19 -0.86 -20.82 -2.14
N SER A 20 -0.26 -19.75 -2.64
CA SER A 20 0.93 -19.76 -3.49
C SER A 20 2.23 -19.69 -2.66
N VAL A 21 2.36 -20.53 -1.64
CA VAL A 21 3.46 -20.49 -0.66
C VAL A 21 4.48 -21.61 -0.96
N PRO A 22 5.71 -21.28 -1.40
CA PRO A 22 6.78 -22.27 -1.57
C PRO A 22 7.20 -22.93 -0.27
N ASP A 23 7.78 -24.14 -0.34
CA ASP A 23 8.40 -24.83 0.81
C ASP A 23 9.79 -24.25 1.14
N SER A 24 9.78 -22.98 1.52
CA SER A 24 10.92 -22.16 1.97
C SER A 24 10.33 -20.98 2.75
N GLN A 25 11.05 -20.39 3.71
CA GLN A 25 10.46 -19.27 4.47
C GLN A 25 10.29 -18.01 3.62
N PHE A 26 11.39 -17.40 3.18
CA PHE A 26 11.35 -16.20 2.32
C PHE A 26 12.48 -16.16 1.28
N ASP A 27 13.21 -17.27 1.11
CA ASP A 27 14.41 -17.36 0.26
C ASP A 27 14.18 -16.91 -1.20
N PHE A 28 12.94 -17.06 -1.69
CA PHE A 28 12.55 -16.69 -3.04
C PHE A 28 11.55 -15.54 -3.08
N LEU A 29 11.31 -14.85 -1.96
CA LEU A 29 10.41 -13.70 -1.90
C LEU A 29 11.16 -12.43 -2.29
N ASN A 30 11.30 -12.22 -3.60
CA ASN A 30 11.89 -11.01 -4.16
C ASN A 30 11.24 -10.61 -5.49
N ILE A 31 11.50 -9.37 -5.91
CA ILE A 31 10.93 -8.71 -7.10
C ILE A 31 11.23 -9.50 -8.37
N TRP A 32 12.49 -9.90 -8.57
CA TRP A 32 12.92 -10.64 -9.76
C TRP A 32 12.15 -11.96 -9.90
N GLN A 33 12.09 -12.71 -8.81
CA GLN A 33 11.43 -14.00 -8.76
C GLN A 33 9.91 -13.87 -8.98
N ALA A 34 9.26 -12.86 -8.39
CA ALA A 34 7.84 -12.60 -8.65
C ALA A 34 7.59 -12.21 -10.12
N ALA A 35 8.45 -11.41 -10.75
CA ALA A 35 8.34 -11.10 -12.17
C ALA A 35 8.51 -12.35 -13.05
N GLN A 36 9.42 -13.26 -12.67
CA GLN A 36 9.63 -14.53 -13.35
C GLN A 36 8.39 -15.45 -13.29
N ASP A 37 7.64 -15.46 -12.19
CA ASP A 37 6.37 -16.20 -12.10
C ASP A 37 5.37 -15.69 -13.13
N HIS A 38 5.17 -14.37 -13.20
CA HIS A 38 4.28 -13.75 -14.17
C HIS A 38 4.69 -14.11 -15.60
N HIS A 39 5.99 -14.08 -15.90
CA HIS A 39 6.51 -14.50 -17.21
C HIS A 39 6.14 -15.95 -17.53
N VAL A 40 6.48 -16.91 -16.66
CA VAL A 40 6.23 -18.34 -16.91
C VAL A 40 4.74 -18.63 -17.06
N ILE A 41 3.91 -18.06 -16.19
CA ILE A 41 2.45 -18.22 -16.24
C ILE A 41 1.91 -17.66 -17.55
N LEU A 42 2.35 -16.47 -17.97
CA LEU A 42 1.88 -15.86 -19.20
C LEU A 42 2.31 -16.64 -20.45
N GLN A 43 3.56 -17.11 -20.50
CA GLN A 43 4.04 -17.94 -21.59
C GLN A 43 3.24 -19.25 -21.72
N ALA A 44 2.89 -19.87 -20.60
CA ALA A 44 2.01 -21.04 -20.60
C ALA A 44 0.60 -20.68 -21.12
N LEU A 45 0.02 -19.57 -20.66
CA LEU A 45 -1.31 -19.13 -21.07
C LEU A 45 -1.37 -18.71 -22.54
N LYS A 46 -0.33 -18.09 -23.09
CA LYS A 46 -0.24 -17.71 -24.52
C LYS A 46 -0.36 -18.91 -25.47
N SER A 47 -0.01 -20.12 -25.01
CA SER A 47 -0.21 -21.35 -25.79
C SER A 47 -1.69 -21.70 -26.00
N VAL A 48 -2.57 -21.21 -25.12
CA VAL A 48 -4.03 -21.42 -25.15
C VAL A 48 -4.76 -20.16 -25.63
N TYR A 49 -4.28 -18.99 -25.23
CA TYR A 49 -4.86 -17.67 -25.51
C TYR A 49 -3.83 -16.80 -26.26
N PRO A 50 -3.78 -16.90 -27.60
CA PRO A 50 -2.72 -16.28 -28.41
C PRO A 50 -2.91 -14.77 -28.67
N GLY A 51 -3.95 -14.15 -28.10
CA GLY A 51 -4.24 -12.73 -28.28
C GLY A 51 -3.25 -11.81 -27.56
N ASN A 52 -3.49 -10.50 -27.69
CA ASN A 52 -2.71 -9.49 -27.00
C ASN A 52 -2.96 -9.54 -25.48
N TRP A 53 -1.91 -9.34 -24.69
CA TRP A 53 -1.96 -9.34 -23.22
C TRP A 53 -1.55 -8.00 -22.67
N ILE A 54 -2.29 -7.49 -21.70
CA ILE A 54 -1.99 -6.26 -20.96
C ILE A 54 -1.79 -6.65 -19.49
N SER A 55 -0.69 -6.21 -18.87
CA SER A 55 -0.53 -6.36 -17.42
C SER A 55 -1.17 -5.17 -16.69
N SER A 56 -1.79 -5.44 -15.54
CA SER A 56 -2.38 -4.38 -14.74
C SER A 56 -2.43 -4.74 -13.26
N GLY A 57 -2.35 -3.72 -12.41
CA GLY A 57 -2.47 -3.85 -10.97
C GLY A 57 -2.49 -2.50 -10.28
N ALA A 58 -2.90 -2.50 -9.01
CA ALA A 58 -2.91 -1.32 -8.15
C ALA A 58 -2.00 -1.52 -6.94
N SER A 59 -1.40 -0.44 -6.41
CA SER A 59 -0.53 -0.51 -5.23
C SER A 59 0.61 -1.52 -5.46
N LYS A 60 0.85 -2.43 -4.52
CA LYS A 60 1.79 -3.56 -4.68
C LYS A 60 1.56 -4.37 -5.96
N GLY A 61 0.30 -4.56 -6.39
CA GLY A 61 -0.01 -5.21 -7.66
C GLY A 61 0.42 -4.38 -8.88
N GLY A 62 0.35 -3.05 -8.77
CA GLY A 62 0.87 -2.13 -9.78
C GLY A 62 2.39 -2.19 -9.87
N ASN A 63 3.07 -2.30 -8.72
CA ASN A 63 4.50 -2.58 -8.66
C ASN A 63 4.82 -3.88 -9.40
N ALA A 64 4.13 -4.98 -9.08
CA ALA A 64 4.34 -6.26 -9.75
C ALA A 64 4.14 -6.18 -11.28
N ALA A 65 3.11 -5.46 -11.76
CA ALA A 65 2.88 -5.26 -13.19
C ALA A 65 4.00 -4.46 -13.87
N VAL A 66 4.50 -3.41 -13.22
CA VAL A 66 5.64 -2.61 -13.70
C VAL A 66 6.93 -3.43 -13.70
N PHE A 67 7.19 -4.22 -12.65
CA PHE A 67 8.38 -5.06 -12.55
C PHE A 67 8.37 -6.16 -13.61
N HIS A 68 7.22 -6.80 -13.82
CA HIS A 68 7.04 -7.75 -14.92
C HIS A 68 7.36 -7.11 -16.27
N ARG A 69 6.82 -5.91 -16.56
CA ARG A 69 7.10 -5.17 -17.79
C ARG A 69 8.59 -4.79 -17.93
N ARG A 70 9.24 -4.37 -16.84
CA ARG A 70 10.67 -4.04 -16.81
C ARG A 70 11.55 -5.21 -17.23
N PHE A 71 11.27 -6.41 -16.72
CA PHE A 71 12.12 -7.59 -16.92
C PHE A 71 11.73 -8.39 -18.17
N PHE A 72 10.47 -8.37 -18.55
CA PHE A 72 9.91 -9.12 -19.67
C PHE A 72 9.02 -8.23 -20.54
N PRO A 73 9.57 -7.21 -21.21
CA PRO A 73 8.75 -6.28 -22.00
C PRO A 73 7.96 -7.01 -23.10
N GLU A 74 8.54 -8.00 -23.77
CA GLU A 74 7.88 -8.73 -24.88
C GLU A 74 6.68 -9.60 -24.45
N ASP A 75 6.43 -9.74 -23.15
CA ASP A 75 5.33 -10.53 -22.62
C ASP A 75 3.97 -9.86 -22.83
N VAL A 76 3.90 -8.53 -22.80
CA VAL A 76 2.64 -7.77 -22.89
C VAL A 76 2.75 -6.65 -23.91
N VAL A 77 1.63 -6.26 -24.50
CA VAL A 77 1.58 -5.12 -25.44
C VAL A 77 1.58 -3.78 -24.70
N GLY A 78 1.18 -3.78 -23.42
CA GLY A 78 1.22 -2.61 -22.56
C GLY A 78 0.94 -2.94 -21.11
N THR A 79 1.14 -1.95 -20.25
CA THR A 79 0.92 -2.06 -18.79
C THR A 79 0.10 -0.88 -18.28
N VAL A 80 -0.91 -1.15 -17.45
CA VAL A 80 -1.69 -0.11 -16.76
C VAL A 80 -1.55 -0.29 -15.26
N ALA A 81 -0.78 0.59 -14.62
CA ALA A 81 -0.49 0.53 -13.21
C ALA A 81 -1.12 1.72 -12.46
N TYR A 82 -1.82 1.40 -11.37
CA TYR A 82 -2.48 2.39 -10.50
C TYR A 82 -1.69 2.50 -9.21
N VAL A 83 -1.47 3.73 -8.74
CA VAL A 83 -0.85 4.05 -7.45
C VAL A 83 0.35 3.15 -7.16
N THR A 84 1.40 3.26 -7.96
CA THR A 84 2.57 2.36 -7.89
C THR A 84 3.75 3.08 -7.22
N PRO A 85 3.88 3.00 -5.88
CA PRO A 85 4.95 3.69 -5.16
C PRO A 85 6.30 3.00 -5.38
N ILE A 86 7.36 3.78 -5.53
CA ILE A 86 8.76 3.33 -5.61
C ILE A 86 9.51 3.97 -4.43
N LEU A 87 9.67 3.23 -3.34
CA LEU A 87 10.40 3.66 -2.14
C LEU A 87 11.88 3.34 -2.32
N LEU A 88 12.75 4.24 -1.86
CA LEU A 88 14.20 4.17 -2.09
C LEU A 88 14.99 3.80 -0.84
N GLN A 89 14.30 3.60 0.28
CA GLN A 89 14.87 3.33 1.60
C GLN A 89 13.95 2.37 2.35
N GLU A 90 14.50 1.66 3.34
CA GLU A 90 13.70 0.87 4.28
C GLU A 90 12.66 1.75 4.99
N GLU A 91 13.06 2.97 5.37
CA GLU A 91 12.18 4.04 5.82
C GLU A 91 12.42 5.28 4.95
N ASP A 92 11.51 5.57 4.02
CA ASP A 92 11.68 6.62 3.02
C ASP A 92 11.42 8.01 3.58
N SER A 93 12.47 8.81 3.66
CA SER A 93 12.44 10.13 4.31
C SER A 93 11.56 11.15 3.58
N ARG A 94 11.14 10.90 2.34
CA ARG A 94 10.21 11.81 1.63
C ARG A 94 8.89 11.97 2.39
N TYR A 95 8.48 10.96 3.16
CA TYR A 95 7.27 11.01 3.97
C TYR A 95 7.39 11.96 5.16
N LEU A 96 8.58 12.14 5.74
CA LEU A 96 8.81 13.13 6.79
C LEU A 96 8.50 14.55 6.28
N THR A 97 9.06 14.89 5.11
CA THR A 97 8.79 16.19 4.47
C THR A 97 7.32 16.33 4.06
N TYR A 98 6.67 15.26 3.62
CA TYR A 98 5.23 15.30 3.34
C TYR A 98 4.42 15.63 4.58
N TYR A 99 4.61 14.90 5.69
CA TYR A 99 3.85 15.13 6.91
C TYR A 99 4.06 16.53 7.46
N GLU A 100 5.25 17.12 7.33
CA GLU A 100 5.53 18.50 7.73
C GLU A 100 4.74 19.55 6.93
N ASN A 101 4.38 19.24 5.69
CA ASN A 101 3.72 20.14 4.76
C ASN A 101 2.23 19.88 4.60
N GLN A 102 1.70 18.78 5.14
CA GLN A 102 0.30 18.44 4.96
C GLN A 102 -0.65 19.19 5.87
N GLY A 103 -1.78 19.61 5.30
CA GLY A 103 -2.82 20.37 5.99
C GLY A 103 -2.32 21.64 6.67
N THR A 104 -3.09 22.12 7.65
CA THR A 104 -2.71 23.27 8.48
C THR A 104 -1.77 22.83 9.61
N ALA A 105 -1.00 23.78 10.15
CA ALA A 105 -0.17 23.54 11.33
C ALA A 105 -1.01 23.01 12.51
N ASP A 106 -2.21 23.56 12.71
CA ASP A 106 -3.15 23.13 13.75
C ASP A 106 -3.58 21.67 13.56
N CYS A 107 -3.82 21.23 12.32
CA CYS A 107 -4.19 19.85 12.05
C CYS A 107 -3.04 18.88 12.34
N ARG A 108 -1.81 19.23 11.94
CA ARG A 108 -0.62 18.42 12.25
C ARG A 108 -0.40 18.32 13.76
N GLU A 109 -0.66 19.39 14.50
CA GLU A 109 -0.59 19.39 15.95
C GLU A 109 -1.69 18.51 16.58
N LYS A 110 -2.92 18.54 16.05
CA LYS A 110 -3.98 17.62 16.47
C LYS A 110 -3.61 16.15 16.24
N ILE A 111 -3.00 15.81 15.11
CA ILE A 111 -2.53 14.44 14.82
C ILE A 111 -1.52 14.00 15.88
N ARG A 112 -0.48 14.80 16.15
CA ARG A 112 0.53 14.50 17.18
C ARG A 112 -0.07 14.36 18.58
N ASN A 113 -0.98 15.28 18.95
CA ASN A 113 -1.65 15.23 20.25
C ASN A 113 -2.57 14.02 20.36
N TYR A 114 -3.24 13.62 19.28
CA TYR A 114 -4.05 12.41 19.27
C TYR A 114 -3.19 11.15 19.48
N GLN A 115 -2.06 11.02 18.75
CA GLN A 115 -1.12 9.90 18.95
C GLN A 115 -0.71 9.82 20.42
N ARG A 116 -0.30 10.94 21.01
CA ARG A 116 0.03 11.02 22.44
C ARG A 116 -1.12 10.60 23.34
N ASN A 117 -2.31 11.18 23.14
CA ASN A 117 -3.45 11.00 24.03
C ASN A 117 -3.91 9.52 24.07
N VAL A 118 -3.89 8.84 22.92
CA VAL A 118 -4.18 7.40 22.85
C VAL A 118 -3.12 6.60 23.60
N LEU A 119 -1.83 6.90 23.40
CA LEU A 119 -0.73 6.17 24.04
C LEU A 119 -0.67 6.38 25.56
N GLU A 120 -0.93 7.59 26.04
CA GLU A 120 -1.02 7.91 27.48
C GLU A 120 -2.23 7.25 28.15
N LYS A 121 -3.34 7.06 27.41
CA LYS A 121 -4.57 6.43 27.90
C LYS A 121 -4.73 4.98 27.42
N ILE A 122 -3.65 4.34 26.96
CA ILE A 122 -3.72 3.03 26.28
C ILE A 122 -4.43 1.97 27.12
N ASP A 123 -4.21 1.96 28.44
CA ASP A 123 -4.90 1.05 29.37
C ASP A 123 -6.41 1.21 29.36
N SER A 124 -6.91 2.43 29.19
CA SER A 124 -8.35 2.71 29.16
C SER A 124 -8.94 2.54 27.76
N VAL A 125 -8.20 2.92 26.72
CA VAL A 125 -8.61 2.73 25.31
C VAL A 125 -8.75 1.25 24.99
N THR A 126 -7.83 0.42 25.49
CA THR A 126 -7.83 -1.01 25.17
C THR A 126 -8.98 -1.81 25.80
N LEU A 127 -9.69 -1.25 26.79
CA LEU A 127 -10.86 -1.89 27.40
C LEU A 127 -12.07 -2.03 26.46
N TYR A 128 -12.10 -1.27 25.36
CA TYR A 128 -13.23 -1.26 24.43
C TYR A 128 -13.10 -2.28 23.30
N PHE A 129 -11.92 -2.89 23.10
CA PHE A 129 -11.72 -3.84 21.98
C PHE A 129 -12.53 -5.11 22.11
N ASP A 130 -12.64 -5.69 23.31
CA ASP A 130 -13.38 -6.96 23.50
C ASP A 130 -14.84 -6.83 23.03
N ASP A 131 -15.53 -5.78 23.49
CA ASP A 131 -16.93 -5.52 23.12
C ASP A 131 -17.04 -5.21 21.61
N TYR A 132 -16.13 -4.41 21.06
CA TYR A 132 -16.12 -4.06 19.65
C TYR A 132 -15.89 -5.28 18.74
N ILE A 133 -14.92 -6.12 19.05
CA ILE A 133 -14.60 -7.34 18.29
C ILE A 133 -15.74 -8.36 18.40
N ALA A 134 -16.33 -8.51 19.59
CA ALA A 134 -17.48 -9.38 19.78
C ALA A 134 -18.69 -8.93 18.92
N GLN A 135 -18.95 -7.62 18.89
CA GLN A 135 -20.00 -7.04 18.07
C GLN A 135 -19.75 -7.26 16.56
N VAL A 136 -18.53 -6.99 16.08
CA VAL A 136 -18.15 -7.22 14.67
C VAL A 136 -18.29 -8.70 14.31
N ASN A 137 -17.80 -9.62 15.14
CA ASN A 137 -17.95 -11.05 14.91
C ASN A 137 -19.43 -11.48 14.85
N GLN A 138 -20.28 -10.89 15.69
CA GLN A 138 -21.71 -11.16 15.66
C GLN A 138 -22.37 -10.62 14.37
N ASP A 139 -22.10 -9.36 14.01
CA ASP A 139 -22.76 -8.68 12.89
C ASP A 139 -22.40 -9.28 11.53
N TYR A 140 -21.15 -9.74 11.39
CA TYR A 140 -20.64 -10.27 10.13
C TYR A 140 -20.47 -11.79 10.10
N GLY A 141 -20.75 -12.49 11.20
CA GLY A 141 -20.61 -13.94 11.29
C GLY A 141 -19.15 -14.41 11.14
N THR A 142 -18.21 -13.61 11.64
CA THR A 142 -16.77 -13.87 11.55
C THR A 142 -16.22 -14.44 12.86
N SER A 143 -14.92 -14.77 12.87
CA SER A 143 -14.21 -15.25 14.06
C SER A 143 -12.82 -14.63 14.10
N ILE A 144 -12.79 -13.30 14.13
CA ILE A 144 -11.58 -12.48 14.18
C ILE A 144 -10.96 -12.59 15.57
N THR A 145 -9.64 -12.78 15.62
CA THR A 145 -8.84 -12.91 16.84
C THR A 145 -7.62 -11.99 16.79
N PHE A 146 -7.07 -11.67 17.97
CA PHE A 146 -5.89 -10.82 18.20
C PHE A 146 -5.03 -11.47 19.30
N GLU A 147 -4.54 -12.68 19.05
CA GLU A 147 -3.70 -13.46 19.96
C GLU A 147 -2.20 -13.30 19.66
N ILE A 148 -1.81 -12.97 18.42
CA ILE A 148 -0.42 -12.72 18.02
C ILE A 148 0.12 -11.45 18.70
N LEU A 149 -0.69 -10.39 18.69
CA LEU A 149 -0.46 -9.16 19.43
C LEU A 149 -1.60 -8.94 20.41
N ASP A 150 -1.25 -8.65 21.66
CA ASP A 150 -2.25 -8.11 22.58
C ASP A 150 -2.72 -6.72 22.14
N TYR A 151 -3.81 -6.23 22.73
CA TYR A 151 -4.42 -4.97 22.32
C TYR A 151 -3.47 -3.78 22.43
N LYS A 152 -2.58 -3.79 23.42
CA LYS A 152 -1.58 -2.74 23.58
C LYS A 152 -0.53 -2.81 22.49
N GLY A 153 -0.06 -4.01 22.16
CA GLY A 153 0.94 -4.25 21.15
C GLY A 153 0.55 -3.68 19.81
N PHE A 154 -0.65 -3.98 19.32
CA PHE A 154 -1.07 -3.43 18.04
C PHE A 154 -1.38 -1.93 18.13
N VAL A 155 -1.94 -1.42 19.24
CA VAL A 155 -2.16 0.02 19.40
C VAL A 155 -0.81 0.76 19.39
N TYR A 156 0.24 0.21 20.00
CA TYR A 156 1.58 0.77 19.92
C TYR A 156 2.09 0.87 18.49
N HIS A 157 2.02 -0.20 17.70
CA HIS A 157 2.44 -0.17 16.29
C HIS A 157 1.59 0.83 15.50
N SER A 158 0.28 0.59 15.46
CA SER A 158 -0.66 1.34 14.62
C SER A 158 -0.71 2.84 14.93
N ILE A 159 -0.77 3.26 16.20
CA ILE A 159 -0.85 4.68 16.55
C ILE A 159 0.48 5.39 16.36
N ARG A 160 1.59 4.75 16.74
CA ARG A 160 2.92 5.34 16.66
C ARG A 160 3.34 5.55 15.20
N GLU A 161 3.11 4.54 14.38
CA GLU A 161 3.67 4.43 13.02
C GLU A 161 2.61 4.81 11.97
N ASP A 162 1.46 4.13 11.97
CA ASP A 162 0.56 4.16 10.82
C ASP A 162 -0.51 5.24 10.88
N TYR A 163 -0.87 5.74 12.06
CA TYR A 163 -1.99 6.68 12.21
C TYR A 163 -1.88 7.94 11.33
N PRO A 164 -0.73 8.65 11.24
CA PRO A 164 -0.61 9.77 10.32
C PRO A 164 -0.83 9.36 8.86
N PHE A 165 -0.32 8.20 8.46
CA PHE A 165 -0.50 7.68 7.11
C PHE A 165 -1.98 7.39 6.84
N GLU A 166 -2.63 6.62 7.71
CA GLU A 166 -4.03 6.22 7.55
C GLU A 166 -5.00 7.40 7.66
N PHE A 167 -4.69 8.38 8.50
CA PHE A 167 -5.49 9.61 8.58
C PHE A 167 -5.49 10.37 7.25
N TRP A 168 -4.35 10.50 6.58
CA TRP A 168 -4.27 11.21 5.29
C TRP A 168 -4.77 10.35 4.12
N SER A 169 -4.62 9.03 4.19
CA SER A 169 -5.14 8.08 3.19
C SER A 169 -6.67 7.95 3.25
N SER A 170 -7.27 8.08 4.44
CA SER A 170 -8.70 7.86 4.69
C SER A 170 -9.59 8.81 3.89
N GLU A 171 -10.66 8.26 3.31
CA GLU A 171 -11.68 9.04 2.58
C GLU A 171 -12.60 9.84 3.51
N THR A 172 -12.68 9.48 4.80
CA THR A 172 -13.63 10.05 5.77
C THR A 172 -12.97 10.92 6.83
N ALA A 173 -11.70 10.68 7.14
CA ALA A 173 -11.00 11.40 8.19
C ALA A 173 -10.84 12.89 7.88
N SER A 174 -10.98 13.73 8.91
CA SER A 174 -10.78 15.18 8.79
C SER A 174 -10.19 15.78 10.06
N CYS A 175 -9.54 16.95 9.94
CA CYS A 175 -8.94 17.64 11.09
C CYS A 175 -9.96 18.01 12.20
N ASN A 176 -11.25 18.06 11.86
CA ASN A 176 -12.33 18.32 12.80
C ASN A 176 -12.86 17.06 13.48
N SER A 177 -12.62 15.88 12.90
CA SER A 177 -12.98 14.59 13.52
C SER A 177 -12.03 14.20 14.65
N ILE A 178 -10.78 14.67 14.62
CA ILE A 178 -9.77 14.33 15.63
C ILE A 178 -10.25 14.80 17.02
N PRO A 179 -10.37 13.88 18.00
CA PRO A 179 -10.76 14.22 19.37
C PRO A 179 -9.83 15.23 20.03
N ASP A 180 -10.40 16.08 20.89
CA ASP A 180 -9.65 17.07 21.66
C ASP A 180 -8.74 16.40 22.73
N ILE A 181 -7.81 17.19 23.28
CA ILE A 181 -6.80 16.70 24.23
C ILE A 181 -7.43 16.11 25.53
N ASP A 182 -8.57 16.61 25.95
CA ASP A 182 -9.31 16.15 27.13
C ASP A 182 -10.34 15.04 26.80
N ALA A 183 -10.36 14.53 25.56
CA ALA A 183 -11.24 13.45 25.14
C ALA A 183 -11.18 12.24 26.07
N SER A 184 -12.34 11.66 26.33
CA SER A 184 -12.46 10.40 27.08
C SER A 184 -11.87 9.22 26.30
N ALA A 185 -11.55 8.13 26.99
CA ALA A 185 -10.99 6.93 26.36
C ALA A 185 -11.94 6.34 25.28
N VAL A 186 -13.26 6.41 25.49
CA VAL A 186 -14.23 5.95 24.48
C VAL A 186 -14.20 6.81 23.22
N GLN A 187 -14.08 8.14 23.33
CA GLN A 187 -14.00 9.01 22.16
C GLN A 187 -12.71 8.79 21.36
N LEU A 188 -11.60 8.52 22.06
CA LEU A 188 -10.35 8.14 21.42
C LEU A 188 -10.49 6.79 20.70
N PHE A 189 -11.11 5.81 21.35
CA PHE A 189 -11.36 4.51 20.75
C PHE A 189 -12.27 4.56 19.52
N GLU A 190 -13.36 5.33 19.58
CA GLU A 190 -14.32 5.50 18.47
C GLU A 190 -13.63 6.08 17.24
N HIS A 191 -12.82 7.13 17.40
CA HIS A 191 -12.02 7.70 16.30
C HIS A 191 -10.97 6.70 15.80
N TYR A 192 -10.34 5.95 16.70
CA TYR A 192 -9.33 4.97 16.34
C TYR A 192 -9.88 3.92 15.37
N VAL A 193 -11.02 3.30 15.69
CA VAL A 193 -11.63 2.26 14.83
C VAL A 193 -12.35 2.83 13.60
N GLU A 194 -12.57 4.14 13.54
CA GLU A 194 -13.05 4.84 12.34
C GLU A 194 -11.93 5.07 11.32
N VAL A 195 -10.72 5.43 11.80
CA VAL A 195 -9.59 5.77 10.92
C VAL A 195 -8.74 4.55 10.57
N MET A 196 -8.54 3.63 11.52
CA MET A 196 -7.61 2.51 11.36
C MET A 196 -8.33 1.22 10.99
N ASP A 197 -7.90 0.55 9.93
CA ASP A 197 -8.37 -0.81 9.60
C ASP A 197 -7.62 -1.87 10.42
N ILE A 198 -8.00 -1.98 11.70
CA ILE A 198 -7.35 -2.88 12.64
C ILE A 198 -7.51 -4.36 12.27
N PHE A 199 -8.57 -4.69 11.53
CA PHE A 199 -8.86 -6.07 11.16
C PHE A 199 -7.96 -6.52 10.02
N LEU A 200 -7.78 -5.68 9.00
CA LEU A 200 -6.94 -6.00 7.85
C LEU A 200 -5.45 -6.11 8.24
N PHE A 201 -4.97 -5.26 9.14
CA PHE A 201 -3.53 -5.15 9.40
C PHE A 201 -3.08 -5.80 10.71
N PHE A 202 -3.92 -5.83 11.74
CA PHE A 202 -3.49 -6.19 13.10
C PHE A 202 -4.21 -7.39 13.73
N SER A 203 -5.27 -7.91 13.09
CA SER A 203 -5.82 -9.22 13.49
C SER A 203 -4.83 -10.35 13.23
N ASP A 204 -5.03 -11.51 13.85
CA ASP A 204 -4.14 -12.66 13.64
C ASP A 204 -4.10 -13.09 12.17
N TRP A 205 -5.24 -12.98 11.47
CA TRP A 205 -5.28 -13.22 10.03
C TRP A 205 -4.49 -12.15 9.27
N GLY A 206 -4.69 -10.87 9.60
CA GLY A 206 -4.01 -9.75 8.95
C GLY A 206 -2.50 -9.80 9.11
N VAL A 207 -2.00 -10.00 10.33
CA VAL A 207 -0.57 -10.13 10.61
C VAL A 207 0.05 -11.27 9.81
N ASN A 208 -0.59 -12.44 9.78
CA ASN A 208 -0.11 -13.57 8.98
C ASN A 208 -0.15 -13.29 7.47
N PHE A 209 -1.22 -12.66 6.98
CA PHE A 209 -1.40 -12.33 5.58
C PHE A 209 -0.36 -11.31 5.08
N TRP A 210 -0.04 -10.30 5.88
CA TRP A 210 0.91 -9.24 5.53
C TRP A 210 2.36 -9.54 5.89
N THR A 211 2.64 -10.60 6.65
CA THR A 211 4.00 -11.03 6.99
C THR A 211 4.95 -11.11 5.78
N PRO A 212 4.56 -11.71 4.62
CA PRO A 212 5.40 -11.70 3.43
C PRO A 212 5.64 -10.28 2.87
N TYR A 213 4.66 -9.37 2.97
CA TYR A 213 4.87 -7.98 2.57
C TYR A 213 5.86 -7.29 3.51
N ALA A 214 5.72 -7.46 4.82
CA ALA A 214 6.64 -6.90 5.81
C ALA A 214 8.08 -7.41 5.60
N TYR A 215 8.27 -8.66 5.18
CA TYR A 215 9.58 -9.15 4.73
C TYR A 215 10.09 -8.36 3.52
N GLN A 216 9.29 -8.25 2.45
CA GLN A 216 9.71 -7.52 1.25
C GLN A 216 9.96 -6.04 1.49
N ALA A 217 9.19 -5.38 2.36
CA ALA A 217 9.42 -3.99 2.76
C ALA A 217 10.83 -3.79 3.32
N LYS A 218 11.30 -4.74 4.14
CA LYS A 218 12.64 -4.72 4.72
C LYS A 218 13.77 -5.08 3.74
N THR A 219 13.47 -5.80 2.65
CA THR A 219 14.51 -6.25 1.71
C THR A 219 14.57 -5.45 0.41
N GLU A 220 13.45 -5.05 -0.19
CA GLU A 220 13.43 -4.44 -1.53
C GLU A 220 12.34 -3.36 -1.73
N LEU A 221 11.20 -3.46 -1.04
CA LEU A 221 10.04 -2.59 -1.27
C LEU A 221 10.07 -1.28 -0.48
N GLY A 222 10.69 -1.28 0.71
CA GLY A 222 10.76 -0.13 1.61
C GLY A 222 9.45 0.10 2.36
N ASN A 223 9.44 1.11 3.22
CA ASN A 223 8.26 1.65 3.88
C ASN A 223 8.35 3.18 4.00
N TYR A 224 7.26 3.85 4.37
CA TYR A 224 7.32 5.27 4.73
C TYR A 224 8.03 5.48 6.07
N ALA A 225 8.76 6.59 6.20
CA ALA A 225 9.40 6.97 7.46
C ALA A 225 8.43 7.66 8.43
N PHE A 226 8.72 7.55 9.72
CA PHE A 226 7.90 8.08 10.81
C PHE A 226 8.64 9.18 11.60
N ASP A 227 7.97 10.29 11.92
CA ASP A 227 8.48 11.26 12.91
C ASP A 227 7.91 10.98 14.30
N LEU A 228 8.76 10.44 15.16
CA LEU A 228 8.40 10.00 16.50
C LEU A 228 9.00 10.90 17.59
N SER A 229 9.61 12.03 17.20
CA SER A 229 10.26 12.95 18.13
C SER A 229 9.31 13.40 19.25
N HIS A 230 8.06 13.67 18.89
CA HIS A 230 7.01 14.07 19.83
C HIS A 230 6.64 12.97 20.84
N LEU A 231 6.93 11.69 20.58
CA LEU A 231 6.60 10.56 21.47
C LEU A 231 7.82 10.07 22.28
N SER A 232 8.98 10.70 22.12
CA SER A 232 10.28 10.18 22.60
C SER A 232 10.42 10.06 24.12
N ASP A 233 9.59 10.76 24.88
CA ASP A 233 9.50 10.74 26.34
C ASP A 233 8.54 9.67 26.90
N LEU A 234 7.74 9.03 26.05
CA LEU A 234 6.81 7.98 26.47
C LEU A 234 7.52 6.63 26.56
N GLU A 235 7.41 5.97 27.72
CA GLU A 235 7.86 4.59 27.89
C GLU A 235 6.83 3.63 27.27
N MET A 236 7.25 2.89 26.24
CA MET A 236 6.39 1.96 25.49
C MET A 236 7.01 0.58 25.45
N ASN A 237 6.24 -0.44 25.85
CA ASN A 237 6.64 -1.83 25.67
C ASN A 237 6.10 -2.35 24.34
N ILE A 238 6.85 -2.09 23.25
CA ILE A 238 6.45 -2.45 21.89
C ILE A 238 6.86 -3.90 21.62
N PRO A 239 5.91 -4.85 21.52
CA PRO A 239 6.24 -6.22 21.16
C PRO A 239 6.73 -6.29 19.72
N GLN A 240 7.67 -7.18 19.42
CA GLN A 240 8.07 -7.43 18.05
C GLN A 240 6.93 -8.13 17.30
N LEU A 241 6.47 -7.54 16.18
CA LEU A 241 5.37 -8.08 15.38
C LEU A 241 5.74 -9.38 14.65
N VAL A 242 6.86 -9.37 13.91
CA VAL A 242 7.39 -10.54 13.18
C VAL A 242 8.90 -10.59 13.31
N GLU A 243 9.45 -11.79 13.53
CA GLU A 243 10.88 -12.07 13.43
C GLU A 243 11.22 -12.59 12.02
N PHE A 244 12.21 -11.98 11.38
CA PHE A 244 12.76 -12.42 10.09
C PHE A 244 14.20 -12.90 10.29
N PRO A 245 14.42 -14.16 10.69
CA PRO A 245 15.76 -14.68 10.95
C PRO A 245 16.59 -14.67 9.65
N GLY A 246 17.78 -14.05 9.72
CA GLY A 246 18.71 -14.03 8.58
C GLY A 246 18.31 -13.11 7.42
N ILE A 247 17.42 -12.14 7.67
CA ILE A 247 17.02 -11.16 6.66
C ILE A 247 18.24 -10.39 6.11
N SER A 248 18.29 -10.20 4.80
CA SER A 248 19.29 -9.35 4.16
C SER A 248 19.00 -7.87 4.43
N ASN A 249 20.02 -7.02 4.34
CA ASN A 249 19.82 -5.57 4.37
C ASN A 249 18.94 -5.14 3.18
N PHE A 250 18.22 -4.04 3.37
CA PHE A 250 17.45 -3.37 2.33
C PHE A 250 18.33 -3.06 1.10
N ASP A 251 17.89 -3.51 -0.08
CA ASP A 251 18.54 -3.29 -1.36
C ASP A 251 17.70 -2.32 -2.21
N SER A 252 18.11 -1.05 -2.20
CA SER A 252 17.46 -0.01 -3.01
C SER A 252 17.76 -0.13 -4.52
N SER A 253 18.71 -0.98 -4.93
CA SER A 253 19.19 -1.01 -6.32
C SER A 253 18.11 -1.44 -7.31
N VAL A 254 17.21 -2.34 -6.90
CA VAL A 254 16.10 -2.80 -7.74
C VAL A 254 15.13 -1.65 -8.02
N MET A 255 14.82 -0.82 -7.02
CA MET A 255 13.95 0.35 -7.20
C MET A 255 14.62 1.44 -8.04
N GLN A 256 15.93 1.65 -7.85
CA GLN A 256 16.71 2.59 -8.68
C GLN A 256 16.79 2.14 -10.14
N ASP A 257 16.91 0.83 -10.40
CA ASP A 257 16.85 0.25 -11.74
C ASP A 257 15.50 0.53 -12.42
N ILE A 258 14.39 0.37 -11.69
CA ILE A 258 13.05 0.69 -12.20
C ILE A 258 12.93 2.16 -12.59
N LEU A 259 13.38 3.08 -11.73
CA LEU A 259 13.35 4.52 -12.06
C LEU A 259 14.23 4.84 -13.28
N SER A 260 15.43 4.28 -13.34
CA SER A 260 16.35 4.47 -14.47
C SER A 260 15.76 3.94 -15.77
N TRP A 261 15.07 2.80 -15.73
CA TRP A 261 14.36 2.25 -16.88
C TRP A 261 13.22 3.15 -17.34
N PHE A 262 12.46 3.77 -16.43
CA PHE A 262 11.45 4.77 -16.81
C PHE A 262 12.06 5.98 -17.51
N GLU A 263 13.23 6.43 -17.08
CA GLU A 263 13.96 7.53 -17.74
C GLU A 263 14.47 7.15 -19.13
N SER A 264 14.95 5.92 -19.34
CA SER A 264 15.63 5.53 -20.58
C SER A 264 14.78 4.71 -21.57
N GLU A 265 14.22 3.60 -21.13
CA GLU A 265 13.77 2.49 -21.99
C GLU A 265 12.27 2.21 -21.93
N ALA A 266 11.57 2.65 -20.88
CA ALA A 266 10.16 2.34 -20.71
C ALA A 266 9.28 2.84 -21.87
N THR A 267 8.43 1.94 -22.37
CA THR A 267 7.44 2.19 -23.43
C THR A 267 6.15 1.43 -23.13
N GLU A 268 5.03 1.97 -23.63
CA GLU A 268 3.69 1.39 -23.50
C GLU A 268 3.26 1.15 -22.05
N VAL A 269 3.43 2.18 -21.21
CA VAL A 269 2.99 2.16 -19.82
C VAL A 269 2.02 3.30 -19.56
N ILE A 270 0.94 3.00 -18.85
CA ILE A 270 0.00 3.97 -18.30
C ILE A 270 0.14 3.94 -16.78
N LEU A 271 0.47 5.08 -16.19
CA LEU A 271 0.61 5.29 -14.75
C LEU A 271 -0.47 6.26 -14.28
N ILE A 272 -1.31 5.83 -13.33
CA ILE A 272 -2.41 6.63 -12.80
C ILE A 272 -2.26 6.73 -11.28
N TYR A 273 -2.20 7.95 -10.77
CA TYR A 273 -2.04 8.27 -9.35
C TYR A 273 -3.14 9.19 -8.87
N GLY A 274 -3.51 9.08 -7.59
CA GLY A 274 -4.38 10.04 -6.91
C GLY A 274 -3.53 11.08 -6.19
N ALA A 275 -3.73 12.37 -6.47
CA ALA A 275 -2.91 13.43 -5.90
C ALA A 275 -3.05 13.57 -4.38
N GLU A 276 -4.19 13.13 -3.84
CA GLU A 276 -4.47 13.20 -2.40
C GLU A 276 -4.00 11.94 -1.65
N ASP A 277 -3.52 10.91 -2.36
CA ASP A 277 -2.98 9.70 -1.75
C ASP A 277 -1.55 9.94 -1.22
N PRO A 278 -1.26 9.66 0.06
CA PRO A 278 0.11 9.67 0.57
C PRO A 278 1.08 8.81 -0.26
N TRP A 279 0.65 7.67 -0.81
CA TRP A 279 1.52 6.82 -1.65
C TRP A 279 2.06 7.54 -2.89
N SER A 280 1.36 8.57 -3.39
CA SER A 280 1.75 9.31 -4.59
C SER A 280 3.02 10.16 -4.41
N ILE A 281 3.47 10.39 -3.17
CA ILE A 281 4.80 11.01 -2.89
C ILE A 281 5.92 10.15 -3.49
N ALA A 282 5.74 8.83 -3.43
CA ALA A 282 6.66 7.85 -3.96
C ALA A 282 6.33 7.46 -5.40
N SER A 283 5.47 8.20 -6.11
CA SER A 283 5.15 7.91 -7.50
C SER A 283 6.40 7.89 -8.39
N ILE A 284 6.36 7.05 -9.43
CA ILE A 284 7.33 7.11 -10.53
C ILE A 284 7.26 8.53 -11.14
N PRO A 285 8.37 9.28 -11.20
CA PRO A 285 8.38 10.60 -11.83
C PRO A 285 7.92 10.53 -13.29
N ASN A 286 7.20 11.54 -13.77
CA ASN A 286 6.77 11.59 -15.16
C ASN A 286 7.99 11.58 -16.10
N PRO A 287 8.21 10.53 -16.91
CA PRO A 287 9.40 10.44 -17.76
C PRO A 287 9.33 11.34 -19.00
N ALA A 288 8.22 12.08 -19.20
CA ALA A 288 7.98 12.96 -20.35
C ALA A 288 8.13 12.26 -21.72
N LYS A 289 7.76 10.97 -21.79
CA LYS A 289 7.77 10.15 -23.01
C LYS A 289 6.36 10.04 -23.58
N GLU A 290 6.22 10.16 -24.91
CA GLU A 290 4.93 9.97 -25.57
C GLU A 290 4.36 8.55 -25.36
N SER A 291 5.23 7.54 -25.32
CA SER A 291 4.87 6.15 -25.08
C SER A 291 4.48 5.85 -23.63
N VAL A 292 4.66 6.79 -22.68
CA VAL A 292 4.25 6.64 -21.28
C VAL A 292 3.20 7.68 -20.95
N ILE A 293 1.99 7.24 -20.62
CA ILE A 293 0.94 8.13 -20.12
C ILE A 293 1.11 8.19 -18.60
N TRP A 294 1.38 9.39 -18.08
CA TRP A 294 1.46 9.65 -16.65
C TRP A 294 0.35 10.62 -16.27
N ILE A 295 -0.50 10.21 -15.33
CA ILE A 295 -1.66 11.00 -14.88
C ILE A 295 -1.65 11.05 -13.36
N MET A 296 -1.77 12.27 -12.84
CA MET A 296 -2.00 12.55 -11.42
C MET A 296 -3.39 13.18 -11.32
N ASN A 297 -4.38 12.40 -10.89
CA ASN A 297 -5.74 12.85 -10.74
C ASN A 297 -5.87 13.71 -9.47
N PRO A 298 -6.17 15.02 -9.57
CA PRO A 298 -6.15 15.94 -8.45
C PRO A 298 -7.24 15.69 -7.40
N ASN A 299 -8.27 14.90 -7.73
CA ASN A 299 -9.48 14.79 -6.91
C ASN A 299 -9.67 13.39 -6.31
N THR A 300 -8.62 12.56 -6.31
CA THR A 300 -8.72 11.16 -5.88
C THR A 300 -7.53 10.76 -5.02
N LYS A 301 -7.73 9.71 -4.22
CA LYS A 301 -6.73 9.07 -3.37
C LYS A 301 -6.37 7.68 -3.91
N HIS A 302 -6.19 6.71 -3.03
CA HIS A 302 -5.70 5.35 -3.31
C HIS A 302 -6.58 4.56 -4.29
N SER A 303 -7.88 4.82 -4.26
CA SER A 303 -8.86 4.11 -5.09
C SER A 303 -9.02 4.69 -6.49
N THR A 304 -8.16 5.62 -6.93
CA THR A 304 -8.25 6.23 -8.27
C THR A 304 -8.33 5.20 -9.40
N ARG A 305 -9.26 5.38 -10.34
CA ARG A 305 -9.44 4.53 -11.53
C ARG A 305 -9.59 5.37 -12.79
N ILE A 306 -9.62 4.69 -13.94
CA ILE A 306 -9.82 5.32 -15.27
C ILE A 306 -11.15 6.07 -15.32
N GLU A 307 -12.18 5.54 -14.67
CA GLU A 307 -13.51 6.15 -14.61
C GLU A 307 -13.54 7.51 -13.92
N ASP A 308 -12.62 7.75 -12.98
CA ASP A 308 -12.53 9.00 -12.19
C ASP A 308 -11.72 10.09 -12.88
N LEU A 309 -11.07 9.77 -14.00
CA LEU A 309 -10.21 10.69 -14.71
C LEU A 309 -11.00 11.82 -15.36
N LEU A 310 -10.36 12.98 -15.50
CA LEU A 310 -10.87 14.06 -16.35
C LEU A 310 -11.06 13.54 -17.78
N ALA A 311 -12.10 14.03 -18.46
CA ALA A 311 -12.50 13.50 -19.77
C ALA A 311 -11.34 13.41 -20.77
N TYR A 312 -10.48 14.43 -20.84
CA TYR A 312 -9.30 14.43 -21.71
C TYR A 312 -8.31 13.31 -21.38
N ASP A 313 -7.97 13.12 -20.10
CA ASP A 313 -7.04 12.08 -19.67
C ASP A 313 -7.66 10.69 -19.84
N LYS A 314 -8.96 10.56 -19.57
CA LYS A 314 -9.73 9.34 -19.81
C LYS A 314 -9.69 8.95 -21.27
N ASP A 315 -10.03 9.85 -22.18
CA ASP A 315 -10.02 9.60 -23.64
C ASP A 315 -8.62 9.16 -24.10
N LYS A 316 -7.57 9.85 -23.64
CA LYS A 316 -6.18 9.51 -23.94
C LYS A 316 -5.80 8.09 -23.48
N VAL A 317 -6.23 7.69 -22.28
CA VAL A 317 -6.01 6.33 -21.75
C VAL A 317 -6.80 5.30 -22.54
N MET A 318 -8.07 5.59 -22.85
CA MET A 318 -8.94 4.69 -23.62
C MET A 318 -8.39 4.45 -25.02
N ASP A 319 -7.97 5.52 -25.72
CA ASP A 319 -7.38 5.44 -27.06
C ASP A 319 -6.09 4.61 -27.05
N ARG A 320 -5.22 4.81 -26.05
CA ARG A 320 -4.00 4.01 -25.92
C ARG A 320 -4.30 2.54 -25.72
N ILE A 321 -5.22 2.19 -24.82
CA ILE A 321 -5.56 0.80 -24.55
C ILE A 321 -6.22 0.16 -25.78
N ASN A 322 -7.10 0.87 -26.49
CA ASN A 322 -7.66 0.39 -27.76
C ASN A 322 -6.56 0.07 -28.79
N SER A 323 -5.54 0.93 -28.91
CA SER A 323 -4.42 0.67 -29.83
C SER A 323 -3.57 -0.55 -29.48
N TRP A 324 -3.63 -1.02 -28.23
CA TRP A 324 -2.97 -2.26 -27.81
C TRP A 324 -3.81 -3.50 -28.07
N ILE A 325 -5.13 -3.36 -28.12
CA ILE A 325 -6.07 -4.48 -28.25
C ILE A 325 -6.33 -4.81 -29.73
N GLU A 326 -6.32 -3.80 -30.61
CA GLU A 326 -6.47 -3.94 -32.07
C GLU A 326 -5.34 -4.77 -32.72
#